data_AF-A0A5B0E5P7-F1
#
_entry.id   AF-A0A5B0E5P7-F1
#
_cell.length_a   1.000
_cell.length_b   1.000
_cell.length_c   1.000
_cell.angle_alpha   90.00
_cell.angle_beta   90.00
_cell.angle_gamma   90.00
#
_symmetry.space_group_name_H-M   'P 1'
#
loop_
_entity.id
_entity.type
_entity.pdbx_description
1 polymer ?
#
loop_
_entity_poly.entity_id
_entity_poly.type
_entity_poly.pdbx_seq_one_letter_code
_entity_poly.pdbx_strand_id
1 'polypeptide(L)'
;MNEKKWLDTFTLELRLREVRGEAIGDAVASVKELLADSGQDPLIAFGPPREYAEGLELPLVKDAGRTSIGAILPPVISLLALLAMVPAVWAYFSGTGLGYSLPQVLLMLIPILAVATLPVYINHVARRPVMLFLVWGVVTAAAVLASFLAPGAGTEPWIRADPLLVGNVSLAVLILATAWGLAEALRTPDDPIIDPLNEPQRRSRMPHRIAAVVPSLLMPFAAATTIATAWLTA
;
A
#
# COMPACT_ATOMS: atom_id res chain seq x y z
N MET A 1 7.68 20.28 -21.83
CA MET A 1 7.68 19.60 -20.51
C MET A 1 9.07 19.78 -19.96
N ASN A 2 9.28 20.22 -18.71
CA ASN A 2 10.66 20.47 -18.24
C ASN A 2 11.44 19.16 -18.06
N GLU A 3 12.77 19.21 -18.23
CA GLU A 3 13.71 18.09 -18.14
C GLU A 3 13.47 17.22 -16.90
N LYS A 4 13.42 17.85 -15.72
CA LYS A 4 13.16 17.13 -14.46
C LYS A 4 11.88 16.31 -14.52
N LYS A 5 10.79 16.88 -15.02
CA LYS A 5 9.50 16.21 -15.11
C LYS A 5 9.53 15.06 -16.12
N TRP A 6 10.28 15.21 -17.21
CA TRP A 6 10.49 14.15 -18.19
C TRP A 6 11.27 12.99 -17.57
N LEU A 7 12.40 13.27 -16.91
CA LEU A 7 13.24 12.27 -16.23
C LEU A 7 12.51 11.55 -15.10
N ASP A 8 11.73 12.28 -14.29
CA ASP A 8 10.89 11.69 -13.23
C ASP A 8 9.87 10.72 -13.84
N THR A 9 9.22 11.11 -14.94
CA THR A 9 8.25 10.27 -15.64
C THR A 9 8.91 9.05 -16.30
N PHE A 10 10.05 9.24 -16.94
CA PHE A 10 10.84 8.17 -17.55
C PHE A 10 11.29 7.14 -16.51
N THR A 11 11.82 7.61 -15.38
CA THR A 11 12.21 6.76 -14.24
C THR A 11 11.02 5.97 -13.70
N LEU A 12 9.85 6.62 -13.56
CA LEU A 12 8.61 5.97 -13.13
C LEU A 12 8.17 4.87 -14.13
N GLU A 13 8.20 5.14 -15.43
CA GLU A 13 7.81 4.16 -16.46
C GLU A 13 8.76 2.95 -16.47
N LEU A 14 10.07 3.15 -16.31
CA LEU A 14 11.03 2.04 -16.17
C LEU A 14 10.79 1.21 -14.90
N ARG A 15 10.45 1.87 -13.77
CA ARG A 15 10.08 1.19 -12.52
C ARG A 15 8.79 0.37 -12.67
N LEU A 16 7.78 0.90 -13.35
CA LEU A 16 6.51 0.20 -13.62
C LEU A 16 6.68 -1.00 -14.55
N ARG A 17 7.75 -1.00 -15.36
CA ARG A 17 8.18 -2.14 -16.18
C ARG A 17 9.07 -3.13 -15.42
N GLU A 18 9.35 -2.87 -14.13
CA GLU A 18 10.15 -3.73 -13.27
C GLU A 18 11.59 -3.91 -13.78
N VAL A 19 12.16 -2.87 -14.40
CA VAL A 19 13.57 -2.82 -14.80
C VAL A 19 14.47 -2.78 -13.56
N ARG A 20 15.60 -3.50 -13.60
CA ARG A 20 16.58 -3.52 -12.50
C ARG A 20 17.07 -2.11 -12.18
N GLY A 21 17.20 -1.77 -10.90
CA GLY A 21 17.55 -0.44 -10.42
C GLY A 21 18.88 0.09 -10.98
N GLU A 22 19.88 -0.77 -11.13
CA GLU A 22 21.15 -0.48 -11.81
C GLU A 22 20.93 -0.02 -13.26
N ALA A 23 20.16 -0.77 -14.05
CA ALA A 23 19.88 -0.44 -15.44
C ALA A 23 19.00 0.82 -15.61
N ILE A 24 18.12 1.11 -14.64
CA ILE A 24 17.38 2.38 -14.60
C ILE A 24 18.35 3.54 -14.40
N GLY A 25 19.29 3.39 -13.48
CA GLY A 25 20.30 4.39 -13.19
C GLY A 25 21.17 4.72 -14.39
N ASP A 26 21.70 3.69 -15.06
CA ASP A 26 22.50 3.81 -16.28
C ASP A 26 21.73 4.51 -17.40
N ALA A 27 20.47 4.12 -17.63
CA ALA A 27 19.62 4.73 -18.64
C ALA A 27 19.35 6.21 -18.34
N VAL A 28 19.03 6.55 -17.09
CA VAL A 28 18.77 7.94 -16.67
C VAL A 28 20.02 8.80 -16.75
N ALA A 29 21.18 8.27 -16.35
CA ALA A 29 22.47 8.93 -16.46
C ALA A 29 22.82 9.26 -17.92
N SER A 30 22.68 8.27 -18.81
CA SER A 30 22.94 8.44 -20.25
C SER A 30 22.08 9.55 -20.87
N VAL A 31 20.80 9.61 -20.50
CA VAL A 31 19.90 10.67 -20.97
C VAL A 31 20.33 12.05 -20.44
N LYS A 32 20.67 12.14 -19.14
CA LYS A 32 21.12 13.40 -18.54
C LYS A 32 22.40 13.93 -19.20
N GLU A 33 23.37 13.05 -19.46
CA GLU A 33 24.62 13.41 -20.13
C GLU A 33 24.36 13.94 -21.54
N LEU A 34 23.52 13.25 -22.34
CA LEU A 34 23.19 13.72 -23.68
C LEU A 34 22.43 15.06 -23.67
N LEU A 35 21.53 15.30 -22.71
CA LEU A 35 20.83 16.58 -22.58
C LEU A 35 21.76 17.70 -22.13
N ALA A 36 22.73 17.40 -21.25
CA ALA A 36 23.74 18.35 -20.83
C ALA A 36 24.66 18.75 -22.00
N ASP A 37 25.07 17.80 -22.84
CA ASP A 37 25.93 18.04 -23.99
C ASP A 37 25.20 18.73 -25.15
N SER A 38 23.95 18.33 -25.41
CA SER A 38 23.19 18.82 -26.56
C SER A 38 22.40 20.10 -26.27
N GLY A 39 22.03 20.36 -25.02
CA GLY A 39 21.12 21.44 -24.62
C GLY A 39 19.71 21.35 -25.23
N GLN A 40 19.32 20.20 -25.78
CA GLN A 40 18.05 20.01 -26.48
C GLN A 40 16.88 19.77 -25.52
N ASP A 41 15.66 20.06 -25.97
CA ASP A 41 14.46 19.67 -25.23
C ASP A 41 14.29 18.13 -25.28
N PRO A 42 14.09 17.45 -24.13
CA PRO A 42 14.01 15.99 -24.08
C PRO A 42 12.83 15.41 -24.84
N LEU A 43 11.73 16.15 -24.99
CA LEU A 43 10.59 15.71 -25.81
C LEU A 43 10.96 15.70 -27.30
N ILE A 44 11.85 16.58 -27.73
CA ILE A 44 12.34 16.64 -29.11
C ILE A 44 13.42 15.58 -29.35
N ALA A 45 14.34 15.41 -28.40
CA ALA A 45 15.46 14.47 -28.54
C ALA A 45 15.04 13.00 -28.42
N PHE A 46 14.14 12.68 -27.48
CA PHE A 46 13.78 11.30 -27.14
C PHE A 46 12.30 10.98 -27.33
N GLY A 47 11.47 11.98 -27.61
CA GLY A 47 10.02 11.80 -27.70
C GLY A 47 9.34 11.67 -26.32
N PRO A 48 8.11 11.13 -26.30
CA PRO A 48 7.38 10.89 -25.06
C PRO A 48 8.14 9.90 -24.16
N PRO A 49 8.30 10.17 -22.85
CA PRO A 49 9.12 9.35 -21.96
C PRO A 49 8.63 7.91 -21.85
N ARG A 50 7.32 7.69 -22.01
CA ARG A 50 6.71 6.36 -22.01
C ARG A 50 7.08 5.56 -23.26
N GLU A 51 6.93 6.16 -24.44
CA GLU A 51 7.26 5.49 -25.70
C GLU A 51 8.76 5.17 -25.76
N TYR A 52 9.59 6.10 -25.29
CA TYR A 52 11.02 5.87 -25.17
C TYR A 52 11.35 4.74 -24.19
N ALA A 53 10.73 4.73 -23.00
CA ALA A 53 10.88 3.63 -22.06
C ALA A 53 10.48 2.29 -22.69
N GLU A 54 9.28 2.18 -23.28
CA GLU A 54 8.78 0.95 -23.90
C GLU A 54 9.71 0.43 -25.00
N GLY A 55 10.38 1.31 -25.75
CA GLY A 55 11.35 0.96 -26.79
C GLY A 55 12.70 0.46 -26.28
N LEU A 56 13.01 0.61 -24.98
CA LEU A 56 14.28 0.14 -24.40
C LEU A 56 14.18 -1.33 -23.95
N GLU A 57 15.10 -2.16 -24.46
CA GLU A 57 15.31 -3.54 -24.03
C GLU A 57 16.27 -3.60 -22.83
N LEU A 58 15.75 -3.33 -21.63
CA LEU A 58 16.53 -3.34 -20.39
C LEU A 58 16.27 -4.61 -19.55
N PRO A 59 17.26 -5.06 -18.76
CA PRO A 59 17.11 -6.25 -17.93
C PRO A 59 16.06 -6.04 -16.83
N LEU A 60 15.08 -6.94 -16.80
CA LEU A 60 13.99 -6.95 -15.81
C LEU A 60 14.41 -7.67 -14.52
N VAL A 61 13.77 -7.33 -13.40
CA VAL A 61 13.91 -8.04 -12.13
C VAL A 61 13.35 -9.46 -12.30
N LYS A 62 14.10 -10.47 -11.86
CA LYS A 62 13.62 -11.87 -11.89
C LYS A 62 12.44 -12.02 -10.92
N ASP A 63 11.39 -12.71 -11.37
CA ASP A 63 10.12 -12.92 -10.65
C ASP A 63 9.22 -11.70 -10.45
N ALA A 64 9.47 -10.59 -11.14
CA ALA A 64 8.76 -9.34 -10.90
C ALA A 64 7.23 -9.41 -11.16
N GLY A 65 6.79 -10.20 -12.14
CA GLY A 65 5.35 -10.45 -12.38
C GLY A 65 4.68 -11.50 -11.47
N ARG A 66 5.43 -12.24 -10.65
CA ARG A 66 4.83 -13.18 -9.69
C ARG A 66 4.44 -12.38 -8.46
N THR A 67 3.24 -11.81 -8.51
CA THR A 67 2.58 -11.27 -7.33
C THR A 67 2.46 -12.41 -6.31
N SER A 68 3.46 -12.54 -5.43
CA SER A 68 3.46 -13.60 -4.44
C SER A 68 2.22 -13.37 -3.60
N ILE A 69 1.32 -14.35 -3.55
CA ILE A 69 0.17 -14.33 -2.63
C ILE A 69 0.65 -13.94 -1.21
N GLY A 70 1.88 -14.32 -0.85
CA GLY A 70 2.54 -13.93 0.40
C GLY A 70 2.78 -12.42 0.61
N ALA A 71 2.76 -11.60 -0.44
CA ALA A 71 2.87 -10.13 -0.35
C ALA A 71 1.50 -9.44 -0.21
N ILE A 72 0.43 -10.03 -0.78
CA ILE A 72 -0.94 -9.47 -0.73
C ILE A 72 -1.66 -9.88 0.55
N LEU A 73 -1.43 -11.12 0.99
CA LEU A 73 -2.18 -11.72 2.08
C LEU A 73 -1.99 -10.99 3.43
N PRO A 74 -0.78 -10.55 3.83
CA PRO A 74 -0.61 -9.88 5.13
C PRO A 74 -1.33 -8.53 5.23
N PRO A 75 -1.30 -7.62 4.24
CA PRO A 75 -2.13 -6.41 4.24
C PRO A 75 -3.63 -6.71 4.31
N VAL A 76 -4.10 -7.71 3.56
CA VAL A 76 -5.52 -8.11 3.56
C VAL A 76 -5.95 -8.66 4.92
N ILE A 77 -5.15 -9.53 5.53
CA ILE A 77 -5.40 -10.07 6.87
C ILE A 77 -5.36 -8.95 7.92
N SER A 78 -4.40 -8.03 7.83
CA SER A 78 -4.27 -6.91 8.76
C SER A 78 -5.49 -5.98 8.70
N LEU A 79 -5.99 -5.70 7.50
CA LEU A 79 -7.20 -4.90 7.30
C LEU A 79 -8.45 -5.60 7.86
N LEU A 80 -8.60 -6.90 7.59
CA LEU A 80 -9.67 -7.73 8.15
C LEU A 80 -9.68 -7.68 9.67
N ALA A 81 -8.52 -7.88 10.28
CA ALA A 81 -8.35 -7.81 11.71
C ALA A 81 -8.69 -6.42 12.26
N LEU A 82 -8.24 -5.35 11.61
CA LEU A 82 -8.58 -4.00 12.02
C LEU A 82 -10.09 -3.73 11.96
N LEU A 83 -10.75 -4.11 10.86
CA LEU A 83 -12.19 -3.93 10.66
C LEU A 83 -13.04 -4.70 11.69
N ALA A 84 -12.60 -5.90 12.10
CA ALA A 84 -13.25 -6.67 13.15
C ALA A 84 -12.95 -6.11 14.56
N MET A 85 -11.78 -5.52 14.76
CA MET A 85 -11.36 -4.98 16.05
C MET A 85 -12.11 -3.71 16.43
N VAL A 86 -12.34 -2.78 15.49
CA VAL A 86 -13.03 -1.50 15.77
C VAL A 86 -14.38 -1.68 16.48
N PRO A 87 -15.35 -2.44 15.94
CA PRO A 87 -16.64 -2.62 16.60
C PRO A 87 -16.53 -3.43 17.90
N ALA A 88 -15.55 -4.34 18.01
CA ALA A 88 -15.33 -5.13 19.23
C ALA A 88 -14.84 -4.27 20.39
N VAL A 89 -13.89 -3.35 20.12
CA VAL A 89 -13.39 -2.38 21.10
C VAL A 89 -14.52 -1.47 21.56
N TRP A 90 -15.30 -0.93 20.61
CA TRP A 90 -16.43 -0.08 20.96
C TRP A 90 -17.46 -0.82 21.82
N ALA A 91 -17.87 -2.02 21.40
CA ALA A 91 -18.84 -2.84 22.11
C ALA A 91 -18.40 -3.19 23.53
N TYR A 92 -17.11 -3.44 23.73
CA TYR A 92 -16.53 -3.69 25.05
C TYR A 92 -16.67 -2.47 25.97
N PHE A 93 -16.29 -1.28 25.50
CA PHE A 93 -16.35 -0.06 26.30
C PHE A 93 -17.78 0.44 26.54
N SER A 94 -18.70 0.25 25.59
CA SER A 94 -20.12 0.58 25.76
C SER A 94 -20.91 -0.46 26.56
N GLY A 95 -20.30 -1.59 26.94
CA GLY A 95 -20.98 -2.68 27.63
C GLY A 95 -22.07 -3.36 26.80
N THR A 96 -22.02 -3.22 25.47
CA THR A 96 -23.02 -3.77 24.55
C THR A 96 -22.53 -5.08 23.95
N GLY A 97 -23.43 -6.02 23.66
CA GLY A 97 -23.07 -7.23 22.92
C GLY A 97 -22.60 -6.92 21.49
N LEU A 98 -21.65 -7.71 20.96
CA LEU A 98 -21.17 -7.57 19.59
C LEU A 98 -22.00 -8.47 18.66
N GLY A 99 -22.60 -7.84 17.64
CA GLY A 99 -23.37 -8.52 16.61
C GLY A 99 -22.98 -8.05 15.21
N TYR A 100 -23.05 -8.94 14.23
CA TYR A 100 -22.83 -8.61 12.81
C TYR A 100 -24.10 -8.86 11.99
N SER A 101 -24.45 -7.92 11.12
CA SER A 101 -25.53 -8.08 10.14
C SER A 101 -24.98 -8.53 8.77
N LEU A 102 -25.78 -9.24 7.97
CA LEU A 102 -25.36 -9.65 6.62
C LEU A 102 -24.96 -8.45 5.74
N PRO A 103 -25.72 -7.33 5.70
CA PRO A 103 -25.31 -6.14 4.94
C PRO A 103 -23.99 -5.53 5.43
N GLN A 104 -23.72 -5.54 6.74
CA GLN A 104 -22.46 -5.06 7.31
C GLN A 104 -21.28 -5.91 6.85
N VAL A 105 -21.43 -7.24 6.84
CA VAL A 105 -20.38 -8.16 6.32
C VAL A 105 -20.11 -7.89 4.84
N LEU A 106 -21.16 -7.67 4.03
CA LEU A 106 -20.99 -7.33 2.61
C LEU A 106 -20.25 -6.00 2.40
N LEU A 107 -20.54 -4.98 3.21
CA LEU A 107 -19.81 -3.70 3.14
C LEU A 107 -18.35 -3.83 3.57
N MET A 108 -18.03 -4.73 4.51
CA MET A 108 -16.65 -5.03 4.90
C MET A 108 -15.86 -5.73 3.79
N LEU A 109 -16.50 -6.39 2.82
CA LEU A 109 -15.81 -6.97 1.66
C LEU A 109 -15.23 -5.91 0.72
N ILE A 110 -15.79 -4.71 0.68
CA ILE A 110 -15.33 -3.62 -0.19
C ILE A 110 -13.86 -3.24 0.08
N PRO A 111 -13.46 -2.88 1.32
CA PRO A 111 -12.06 -2.60 1.64
C PRO A 111 -11.12 -3.76 1.36
N ILE A 112 -11.57 -4.99 1.60
CA ILE A 112 -10.80 -6.21 1.37
C ILE A 112 -10.49 -6.37 -0.12
N LEU A 113 -11.52 -6.26 -0.96
CA LEU A 113 -11.39 -6.33 -2.42
C LEU A 113 -10.52 -5.19 -2.95
N ALA A 114 -10.67 -3.98 -2.41
CA ALA A 114 -9.86 -2.83 -2.78
C ALA A 114 -8.36 -3.08 -2.52
N VAL A 115 -8.00 -3.59 -1.34
CA VAL A 115 -6.59 -3.91 -1.01
C VAL A 115 -6.08 -5.12 -1.80
N ALA A 116 -6.91 -6.15 -1.99
CA ALA A 116 -6.52 -7.34 -2.75
C ALA A 116 -6.27 -7.06 -4.25
N THR A 117 -7.00 -6.10 -4.82
CA THR A 117 -6.87 -5.72 -6.23
C THR A 117 -5.78 -4.68 -6.48
N LEU A 118 -5.36 -3.94 -5.45
CA LEU A 118 -4.37 -2.86 -5.57
C LEU A 118 -3.05 -3.29 -6.23
N PRO A 119 -2.45 -4.46 -5.93
CA PRO A 119 -1.24 -4.94 -6.61
C PRO A 119 -1.45 -5.17 -8.11
N VAL A 120 -2.61 -5.70 -8.50
CA VAL A 120 -2.94 -5.97 -9.92
C VAL A 120 -3.14 -4.68 -10.70
N TYR A 121 -3.73 -3.66 -10.07
CA TYR A 121 -4.03 -2.38 -10.70
C TYR A 121 -3.02 -1.29 -10.40
N ILE A 122 -1.88 -1.60 -9.76
CA ILE A 122 -0.93 -0.58 -9.30
C ILE A 122 -0.41 0.29 -10.46
N ASN A 123 -0.18 -0.30 -11.62
CA ASN A 123 0.24 0.42 -12.83
C ASN A 123 -0.84 1.39 -13.35
N HIS A 124 -2.13 1.03 -13.20
CA HIS A 124 -3.24 1.93 -13.56
C HIS A 124 -3.47 3.03 -12.51
N VAL A 125 -3.39 2.68 -11.23
CA VAL A 125 -3.64 3.59 -10.11
C VAL A 125 -2.50 4.62 -9.96
N ALA A 126 -1.24 4.20 -10.11
CA ALA A 126 -0.09 5.10 -10.06
C ALA A 126 -0.12 6.17 -11.16
N ARG A 127 -0.73 5.88 -12.31
CA ARG A 127 -0.89 6.82 -13.43
C ARG A 127 -1.98 7.86 -13.19
N ARG A 128 -2.90 7.63 -12.24
CA ARG A 128 -4.05 8.50 -11.98
C ARG A 128 -4.23 8.69 -10.47
N PRO A 129 -3.60 9.71 -9.84
CA PRO A 129 -3.70 9.92 -8.39
C PRO A 129 -5.15 10.12 -7.92
N VAL A 130 -6.04 10.60 -8.80
CA VAL A 130 -7.49 10.69 -8.53
C VAL A 130 -8.11 9.34 -8.18
N MET A 131 -7.62 8.22 -8.76
CA MET A 131 -8.11 6.88 -8.41
C MET A 131 -7.74 6.50 -6.99
N LEU A 132 -6.60 6.94 -6.45
CA LEU A 132 -6.26 6.73 -5.04
C LEU A 132 -7.26 7.43 -4.11
N PHE A 133 -7.60 8.69 -4.42
CA PHE A 133 -8.63 9.42 -3.68
C PHE A 133 -10.01 8.75 -3.76
N LEU A 134 -10.37 8.25 -4.94
CA LEU A 134 -11.64 7.55 -5.14
C LEU A 134 -11.69 6.23 -4.35
N VAL A 135 -10.64 5.41 -4.43
CA VAL A 135 -10.55 4.15 -3.67
C VAL A 135 -10.61 4.43 -2.17
N TRP A 136 -9.85 5.42 -1.69
CA TRP A 136 -9.88 5.83 -0.30
C TRP A 136 -11.30 6.28 0.13
N GLY A 137 -11.94 7.15 -0.66
CA GLY A 137 -13.31 7.61 -0.40
C GLY A 137 -14.32 6.47 -0.36
N VAL A 138 -14.24 5.51 -1.28
CA VAL A 138 -15.12 4.31 -1.32
C VAL A 138 -14.91 3.44 -0.09
N VAL A 139 -13.65 3.19 0.29
CA VAL A 139 -13.31 2.40 1.48
C VAL A 139 -13.82 3.05 2.76
N THR A 140 -13.59 4.35 2.92
CA THR A 140 -14.07 5.09 4.10
C THR A 140 -15.60 5.13 4.14
N ALA A 141 -16.25 5.40 3.01
CA ALA A 141 -17.72 5.40 2.93
C ALA A 141 -18.30 4.03 3.28
N ALA A 142 -17.72 2.94 2.76
CA ALA A 142 -18.15 1.59 3.09
C ALA A 142 -18.00 1.27 4.58
N ALA A 143 -16.88 1.65 5.21
CA ALA A 143 -16.65 1.46 6.64
C ALA A 143 -17.63 2.27 7.51
N VAL A 144 -17.90 3.52 7.12
CA VAL A 144 -18.88 4.39 7.80
C VAL A 144 -20.29 3.80 7.67
N LEU A 145 -20.71 3.41 6.46
CA LEU A 145 -22.01 2.78 6.23
C LEU A 145 -22.14 1.47 7.01
N ALA A 146 -21.11 0.63 7.03
CA ALA A 146 -21.09 -0.61 7.80
C ALA A 146 -21.33 -0.36 9.31
N SER A 147 -20.83 0.76 9.82
CA SER A 147 -21.02 1.17 11.22
C SER A 147 -22.47 1.56 11.52
N PHE A 148 -23.16 2.24 10.59
CA PHE A 148 -24.59 2.56 10.73
C PHE A 148 -25.50 1.33 10.61
N LEU A 149 -25.05 0.27 9.93
CA LEU A 149 -25.79 -0.99 9.78
C LEU A 149 -25.46 -2.03 10.87
N ALA A 150 -24.67 -1.64 11.89
CA ALA A 150 -24.40 -2.48 13.04
C ALA A 150 -25.70 -2.71 13.83
N PRO A 151 -26.04 -3.97 14.20
CA PRO A 151 -27.23 -4.26 14.99
C PRO A 151 -27.22 -3.50 16.32
N GLY A 152 -28.25 -2.68 16.54
CA GLY A 152 -28.50 -2.04 17.83
C GLY A 152 -29.08 -3.03 18.85
N ALA A 153 -29.22 -2.59 20.10
CA ALA A 153 -29.67 -3.40 21.25
C ALA A 153 -31.08 -4.04 21.12
N GLY A 154 -31.80 -3.85 20.01
CA GLY A 154 -33.13 -4.42 19.76
C GLY A 154 -33.29 -5.19 18.43
N THR A 155 -32.25 -5.29 17.60
CA THR A 155 -32.27 -6.05 16.35
C THR A 155 -31.59 -7.40 16.52
N GLU A 156 -32.21 -8.49 16.04
CA GLU A 156 -31.57 -9.81 16.08
C GLU A 156 -30.30 -9.84 15.22
N PRO A 157 -29.11 -10.02 15.83
CA PRO A 157 -27.88 -10.14 15.08
C PRO A 157 -27.79 -11.52 14.42
N TRP A 158 -27.23 -11.59 13.21
CA TRP A 158 -27.04 -12.86 12.52
C TRP A 158 -25.95 -13.71 13.18
N ILE A 159 -24.90 -13.06 13.69
CA ILE A 159 -23.82 -13.69 14.46
C ILE A 159 -23.62 -12.86 15.73
N ARG A 160 -23.70 -13.51 16.90
CA ARG A 160 -23.28 -12.94 18.19
C ARG A 160 -21.86 -13.40 18.49
N ALA A 161 -21.03 -12.47 18.93
CA ALA A 161 -19.68 -12.78 19.37
C ALA A 161 -19.38 -12.06 20.68
N ASP A 162 -18.46 -12.62 21.47
CA ASP A 162 -17.94 -11.93 22.65
C ASP A 162 -17.00 -10.80 22.21
N PRO A 163 -17.28 -9.54 22.58
CA PRO A 163 -16.41 -8.40 22.26
C PRO A 163 -14.95 -8.62 22.67
N LEU A 164 -14.71 -9.26 23.83
CA LEU A 164 -13.37 -9.51 24.34
C LEU A 164 -12.62 -10.53 23.49
N LEU A 165 -13.25 -11.63 23.11
CA LEU A 165 -12.62 -12.65 22.28
C LEU A 165 -12.30 -12.09 20.89
N VAL A 166 -13.27 -11.40 20.26
CA VAL A 166 -13.05 -10.82 18.92
C VAL A 166 -11.98 -9.75 18.95
N GLY A 167 -11.97 -8.87 19.96
CA GLY A 167 -10.95 -7.83 20.09
C GLY A 167 -9.55 -8.41 20.24
N ASN A 168 -9.36 -9.38 21.14
CA ASN A 168 -8.05 -10.00 21.39
C ASN A 168 -7.56 -10.84 20.21
N VAL A 169 -8.43 -11.65 19.59
CA VAL A 169 -8.07 -12.43 18.40
C VAL A 169 -7.70 -11.51 17.25
N SER A 170 -8.48 -10.45 17.03
CA SER A 170 -8.19 -9.49 15.97
C SER A 170 -6.86 -8.76 16.21
N LEU A 171 -6.60 -8.34 17.44
CA LEU A 171 -5.31 -7.73 17.80
C LEU A 171 -4.14 -8.70 17.57
N ALA A 172 -4.26 -9.95 17.99
CA ALA A 172 -3.23 -10.97 17.79
C ALA A 172 -2.98 -11.24 16.30
N VAL A 173 -4.05 -11.39 15.51
CA VAL A 173 -3.97 -11.57 14.05
C VAL A 173 -3.31 -10.36 13.38
N LEU A 174 -3.65 -9.14 13.81
CA LEU A 174 -3.06 -7.91 13.28
C LEU A 174 -1.54 -7.87 13.54
N ILE A 175 -1.12 -8.21 14.77
CA ILE A 175 0.31 -8.25 15.13
C ILE A 175 1.04 -9.33 14.30
N LEU A 176 0.48 -10.53 14.20
CA LEU A 176 1.08 -11.63 13.43
C LEU A 176 1.16 -11.32 11.93
N ALA A 177 0.11 -10.75 11.34
CA ALA A 177 0.09 -10.36 9.94
C ALA A 177 1.08 -9.20 9.67
N THR A 178 1.19 -8.25 10.59
CA THR A 178 2.19 -7.19 10.50
C THR A 178 3.61 -7.76 10.57
N ALA A 179 3.87 -8.68 11.51
CA ALA A 179 5.17 -9.33 11.65
C ALA A 179 5.52 -10.18 10.41
N TRP A 180 4.54 -10.88 9.83
CA TRP A 180 4.71 -11.58 8.55
C TRP A 180 5.07 -10.61 7.43
N GLY A 181 4.29 -9.54 7.25
CA GLY A 181 4.54 -8.55 6.19
C GLY A 181 5.91 -7.90 6.32
N LEU A 182 6.33 -7.62 7.56
CA LEU A 182 7.67 -7.12 7.86
C LEU A 182 8.75 -8.16 7.55
N ALA A 183 8.56 -9.42 7.94
CA ALA A 183 9.52 -10.49 7.64
C ALA A 183 9.68 -10.70 6.13
N GLU A 184 8.58 -10.64 5.37
CA GLU A 184 8.61 -10.75 3.92
C GLU A 184 9.31 -9.55 3.28
N ALA A 185 8.98 -8.33 3.71
CA ALA A 185 9.64 -7.11 3.24
C ALA A 185 11.16 -7.11 3.52
N LEU A 186 11.59 -7.73 4.62
CA LEU A 186 13.02 -7.89 4.95
C LEU A 186 13.71 -9.00 4.15
N ARG A 187 12.96 -9.96 3.60
CA ARG A 187 13.48 -11.05 2.75
C ARG A 187 13.61 -10.65 1.29
N THR A 188 12.75 -9.76 0.81
CA THR A 188 12.82 -9.25 -0.57
C THR A 188 14.11 -8.43 -0.74
N PRO A 189 14.99 -8.78 -1.70
CA PRO A 189 16.18 -8.00 -1.99
C PRO A 189 15.79 -6.59 -2.43
N ASP A 190 16.37 -5.57 -1.77
CA ASP A 190 16.20 -4.18 -2.15
C ASP A 190 16.86 -3.95 -3.53
N ASP A 191 16.13 -3.34 -4.47
CA ASP A 191 16.63 -3.00 -5.82
C ASP A 191 16.66 -1.46 -5.99
N PRO A 192 17.59 -0.77 -5.29
CA PRO A 192 17.71 0.68 -5.37
C PRO A 192 18.18 1.12 -6.75
N ILE A 193 17.71 2.27 -7.23
CA ILE A 193 18.28 2.91 -8.43
C ILE A 193 19.68 3.40 -8.05
N ILE A 194 20.69 2.85 -8.71
CA ILE A 194 22.09 3.23 -8.51
C ILE A 194 22.41 4.30 -9.55
N ASP A 195 22.70 5.53 -9.14
CA ASP A 195 23.12 6.59 -10.05
C ASP A 195 24.62 6.43 -10.34
N PRO A 196 25.05 6.09 -11.57
CA PRO A 196 26.46 5.84 -11.88
C PRO A 196 27.29 7.13 -11.96
N LEU A 197 26.67 8.30 -12.17
CA LEU A 197 27.35 9.60 -12.29
C LEU A 197 27.70 10.23 -10.94
N ASN A 198 27.05 9.76 -9.87
CA ASN A 198 27.43 10.08 -8.52
C ASN A 198 28.26 8.91 -7.99
N GLU A 199 29.46 9.16 -7.43
CA GLU A 199 30.13 8.16 -6.59
C GLU A 199 29.08 7.55 -5.65
N PRO A 200 29.13 6.24 -5.33
CA PRO A 200 28.15 5.60 -4.48
C PRO A 200 28.20 6.30 -3.12
N GLN A 201 27.42 7.37 -2.98
CA GLN A 201 27.17 7.99 -1.71
C GLN A 201 26.62 6.82 -0.93
N ARG A 202 27.32 6.48 0.14
CA ARG A 202 26.79 5.78 1.30
C ARG A 202 25.61 6.62 1.83
N ARG A 203 24.56 6.82 1.02
CA ARG A 203 23.22 7.07 1.52
C ARG A 203 22.95 5.84 2.34
N SER A 204 23.07 6.05 3.64
CA SER A 204 22.80 5.10 4.71
C SER A 204 21.77 4.09 4.23
N ARG A 205 21.98 2.79 4.41
CA ARG A 205 20.98 1.75 4.08
C ARG A 205 19.71 1.85 4.93
N MET A 206 19.72 2.76 5.91
CA MET A 206 18.72 2.91 6.97
C MET A 206 17.41 3.62 6.55
N PRO A 207 17.38 4.70 5.73
CA PRO A 207 16.15 5.39 5.35
C PRO A 207 15.27 4.57 4.40
N HIS A 208 15.82 3.71 3.53
CA HIS A 208 15.02 2.82 2.68
C HIS A 208 14.39 1.66 3.47
N ARG A 209 15.13 1.07 4.41
CA ARG A 209 14.56 0.07 5.33
C ARG A 209 13.48 0.66 6.22
N ILE A 210 13.67 1.88 6.74
CA ILE A 210 12.62 2.58 7.51
C ILE A 210 11.42 2.89 6.60
N ALA A 211 11.62 3.32 5.35
CA ALA A 211 10.53 3.55 4.42
C ALA A 211 9.73 2.28 4.07
N ALA A 212 10.35 1.10 4.08
CA ALA A 212 9.66 -0.19 3.92
C ALA A 212 8.87 -0.61 5.17
N VAL A 213 9.31 -0.16 6.35
CA VAL A 213 8.71 -0.49 7.66
C VAL A 213 7.58 0.47 8.03
N VAL A 214 7.63 1.73 7.58
CA VAL A 214 6.61 2.75 7.89
C VAL A 214 5.19 2.31 7.48
N PRO A 215 4.94 1.80 6.25
CA PRO A 215 3.60 1.37 5.85
C PRO A 215 3.06 0.21 6.70
N SER A 216 3.92 -0.73 7.12
CA SER A 216 3.50 -1.86 7.96
C SER A 216 3.18 -1.43 9.39
N LEU A 217 3.77 -0.34 9.90
CA LEU A 217 3.40 0.25 11.20
C LEU A 217 2.10 1.07 11.20
N LEU A 218 1.56 1.44 10.05
CA LEU A 218 0.33 2.23 9.99
C LEU A 218 -0.87 1.49 10.61
N MET A 219 -1.00 0.19 10.35
CA MET A 219 -2.10 -0.62 10.87
C MET A 219 -2.10 -0.79 12.40
N PRO A 220 -0.98 -1.17 13.06
CA PRO A 220 -0.94 -1.22 14.52
C PRO A 220 -1.07 0.16 15.18
N PHE A 221 -0.62 1.24 14.52
CA PHE A 221 -0.85 2.60 15.01
C PHE A 221 -2.33 2.99 14.93
N ALA A 222 -3.03 2.62 13.83
CA ALA A 222 -4.48 2.78 13.70
C ALA A 222 -5.23 1.97 14.77
N ALA A 223 -4.78 0.75 15.05
CA ALA A 223 -5.31 -0.07 16.15
C ALA A 223 -5.16 0.62 17.51
N ALA A 224 -3.96 1.12 17.84
CA ALA A 224 -3.68 1.80 19.09
C ALA A 224 -4.49 3.10 19.26
N THR A 225 -4.62 3.89 18.20
CA THR A 225 -5.45 5.11 18.21
C THR A 225 -6.93 4.80 18.38
N THR A 226 -7.43 3.72 17.78
CA THR A 226 -8.82 3.27 17.99
C THR A 226 -9.07 2.88 19.46
N ILE A 227 -8.14 2.14 20.07
CA ILE A 227 -8.24 1.77 21.49
C ILE A 227 -8.18 3.01 22.38
N ALA A 228 -7.24 3.93 22.13
CA ALA A 228 -7.08 5.15 22.92
C ALA A 228 -8.29 6.08 22.80
N THR A 229 -8.86 6.25 21.60
CA THR A 229 -10.06 7.08 21.40
C THR A 229 -11.27 6.48 22.08
N ALA A 230 -11.50 5.17 21.96
CA ALA A 230 -12.58 4.49 22.66
C ALA A 230 -12.46 4.63 24.18
N TRP A 231 -11.25 4.50 24.73
CA TRP A 231 -10.99 4.69 26.16
C TRP A 231 -11.26 6.12 26.64
N LEU A 232 -10.93 7.14 25.84
CA LEU A 232 -11.18 8.54 26.19
C LEU A 232 -12.67 8.93 26.15
N THR A 233 -13.48 8.20 25.38
CA THR A 233 -14.92 8.46 25.20
C THR A 233 -15.83 7.59 26.07
N ALA A 234 -15.26 6.59 26.76
CA ALA A 234 -15.96 5.70 27.68
C ALA A 234 -16.08 6.34 29.08
#